data_AF-A0A150FVT7-F1
#
_entry.id   AF-A0A150FVT7-F1
#
_cell.length_a   1.000
_cell.length_b   1.000
_cell.length_c   1.000
_cell.angle_alpha   90.00
_cell.angle_beta   90.00
_cell.angle_gamma   90.00
#
_symmetry.space_group_name_H-M   'P 1'
#
loop_
_entity.id
_entity.type
_entity.pdbx_description
1 polymer ?
#
loop_
_entity_poly.entity_id
_entity_poly.type
_entity_poly.pdbx_seq_one_letter_code
_entity_poly.pdbx_strand_id
1 'polypeptide(L)'
;MRPAVHLDELPSALAWKSDMAARIAELGDTWEREDGGPDAAGLLAIEESQVVPIGRDCLPVPRELDWVLDDAIEAFRTRPDADWEPSSWRMLEPLARGEAARGRGLGGWQLRMRAPVAALREWWERRLRDRVPFQYLISSAHWHTYVLSVGPGVLIPRPETEIFPLLVAEALRRSPALAAAPWADLGTGSGAIAVAAADVLRGSNPSAVVWAVDVSPAALAYAQFNAQLVLGGSPDGAVAAASSSAGGAATAADAAGGRCPHVRVVRGSWFDPLLAAGLRGRLGGLLSNPPYIPRCQMAGLQAEVGRHEPAGALDGGEGHGLDSLQELCSRAAEMLVPGGLIALETAGGEQADLVAELLRRSGPDPTGALSQSGDAACDGREGAGCATSAFEAVEVLEDCYGVRRFVRAYRSGGA
;
A
#
# COMPACT_ATOMS: atom_id res chain seq x y z
N MET A 1 15.74 -12.36 -6.50
CA MET A 1 16.57 -13.47 -5.97
C MET A 1 15.82 -14.02 -4.75
N ARG A 2 15.49 -15.32 -4.68
CA ARG A 2 14.94 -15.86 -3.42
C ARG A 2 16.01 -15.71 -2.33
N PRO A 3 15.69 -15.21 -1.12
CA PRO A 3 16.68 -15.08 -0.07
C PRO A 3 17.33 -16.44 0.22
N ALA A 4 18.58 -16.39 0.70
CA ALA A 4 19.25 -17.60 1.15
C ALA A 4 18.39 -18.24 2.25
N VAL A 5 18.19 -19.55 2.15
CA VAL A 5 17.45 -20.30 3.15
C VAL A 5 18.46 -20.94 4.09
N HIS A 6 18.31 -20.68 5.37
CA HIS A 6 19.16 -21.17 6.45
C HIS A 6 18.47 -22.32 7.18
N LEU A 7 19.24 -23.33 7.59
CA LEU A 7 18.73 -24.47 8.34
C LEU A 7 19.09 -24.33 9.81
N ASP A 8 18.09 -24.03 10.65
CA ASP A 8 18.24 -23.82 12.09
C ASP A 8 17.48 -24.89 12.89
N GLU A 9 17.92 -25.17 14.12
CA GLU A 9 17.26 -26.17 14.98
C GLU A 9 16.00 -25.61 15.65
N LEU A 10 14.90 -26.36 15.59
CA LEU A 10 13.61 -25.95 16.16
C LEU A 10 13.69 -25.56 17.66
N PRO A 11 14.39 -26.30 18.55
CA PRO A 11 14.53 -25.88 19.95
C PRO A 11 15.18 -24.49 20.11
N SER A 12 16.20 -24.18 19.31
CA SER A 12 16.91 -22.90 19.36
C SER A 12 16.03 -21.74 18.91
N ALA A 13 15.24 -21.93 17.84
CA ALA A 13 14.28 -20.94 17.37
C ALA A 13 13.15 -20.69 18.38
N LEU A 14 12.64 -21.74 19.03
CA LEU A 14 11.60 -21.61 20.06
C LEU A 14 12.11 -20.89 21.31
N ALA A 15 13.33 -21.22 21.77
CA ALA A 15 13.96 -20.53 22.89
C ALA A 15 14.12 -19.02 22.58
N TRP A 16 14.63 -18.69 21.39
CA TRP A 16 14.71 -17.30 20.95
C TRP A 16 13.34 -16.62 20.93
N LYS A 17 12.30 -17.24 20.35
CA LYS A 17 10.94 -16.68 20.33
C LYS A 17 10.42 -16.39 21.75
N SER A 18 10.60 -17.33 22.68
CA SER A 18 10.21 -17.15 24.08
C SER A 18 10.98 -16.01 24.76
N ASP A 19 12.29 -15.90 24.54
CA ASP A 19 13.10 -14.78 25.04
C ASP A 19 12.56 -13.43 24.53
N MET A 20 12.24 -13.34 23.24
CA MET A 20 11.71 -12.12 22.63
C MET A 20 10.34 -11.76 23.19
N ALA A 21 9.43 -12.73 23.32
CA ALA A 21 8.11 -12.50 23.91
C ALA A 21 8.20 -12.02 25.36
N ALA A 22 9.11 -12.60 26.16
CA ALA A 22 9.37 -12.14 27.53
C ALA A 22 9.93 -10.71 27.55
N ARG A 23 10.86 -10.39 26.64
CA ARG A 23 11.44 -9.04 26.53
C ARG A 23 10.42 -7.99 26.11
N ILE A 24 9.51 -8.31 25.18
CA ILE A 24 8.40 -7.45 24.79
C ILE A 24 7.47 -7.20 25.99
N ALA A 25 7.11 -8.27 26.71
CA ALA A 25 6.25 -8.17 27.89
C ALA A 25 6.89 -7.34 29.03
N GLU A 26 8.22 -7.42 29.20
CA GLU A 26 8.99 -6.62 30.16
C GLU A 26 9.02 -5.14 29.80
N LEU A 27 9.22 -4.81 28.51
CA LEU A 27 9.25 -3.43 28.02
C LEU A 27 7.86 -2.79 28.03
N GLY A 28 6.80 -3.59 27.89
CA GLY A 28 5.40 -3.18 27.86
C GLY A 28 5.01 -2.32 26.65
N ASP A 29 3.71 -2.11 26.45
CA ASP A 29 3.18 -1.18 25.42
C ASP A 29 3.58 0.29 25.68
N THR A 30 4.20 0.58 26.83
CA THR A 30 4.78 1.89 27.15
C THR A 30 5.80 2.38 26.12
N TRP A 31 6.47 1.45 25.43
CA TRP A 31 7.43 1.77 24.36
C TRP A 31 6.79 2.35 23.08
N GLU A 32 5.51 2.06 22.81
CA GLU A 32 4.72 2.73 21.77
C GLU A 32 4.03 4.01 22.29
N ARG A 33 3.88 4.16 23.62
CA ARG A 33 3.19 5.29 24.30
C ARG A 33 4.09 6.50 24.59
N GLU A 34 5.39 6.32 24.79
CA GLU A 34 6.32 7.43 25.08
C GLU A 34 6.46 8.44 23.91
N ASP A 35 6.03 8.06 22.70
CA ASP A 35 6.07 8.91 21.50
C ASP A 35 4.73 9.64 21.21
N GLY A 36 3.69 9.53 22.06
CA GLY A 36 2.43 10.26 21.88
C GLY A 36 1.42 9.64 20.89
N GLY A 37 1.49 8.32 20.65
CA GLY A 37 0.43 7.60 19.92
C GLY A 37 -0.95 7.73 20.59
N PRO A 38 -2.06 7.55 19.83
CA PRO A 38 -3.42 7.76 20.34
C PRO A 38 -3.67 6.92 21.59
N ASP A 39 -4.27 7.53 22.61
CA ASP A 39 -4.49 6.89 23.88
C ASP A 39 -5.45 5.69 23.74
N ALA A 40 -5.17 4.63 24.49
CA ALA A 40 -6.14 3.56 24.63
C ALA A 40 -7.46 4.11 25.21
N ALA A 41 -7.45 5.22 25.96
CA ALA A 41 -8.68 5.80 26.51
C ALA A 41 -9.60 6.45 25.44
N GLY A 42 -9.08 6.88 24.28
CA GLY A 42 -9.83 7.39 23.14
C GLY A 42 -10.35 6.28 22.21
N LEU A 43 -9.69 5.12 22.20
CA LEU A 43 -10.19 3.89 21.55
C LEU A 43 -11.13 3.06 22.45
N LEU A 44 -11.02 3.19 23.77
CA LEU A 44 -11.81 2.47 24.77
C LEU A 44 -13.07 3.25 25.23
N ALA A 45 -13.36 4.41 24.65
CA ALA A 45 -14.61 5.16 24.91
C ALA A 45 -15.81 4.61 24.11
N ILE A 46 -15.74 3.37 23.63
CA ILE A 46 -16.88 2.64 23.05
C ILE A 46 -17.44 1.78 24.17
N GLU A 47 -18.69 2.05 24.55
CA GLU A 47 -19.38 1.36 25.63
C GLU A 47 -19.25 -0.17 25.52
N GLU A 48 -19.04 -0.79 26.67
CA GLU A 48 -18.64 -2.18 26.94
C GLU A 48 -19.63 -3.26 26.47
N SER A 49 -20.56 -2.95 25.57
CA SER A 49 -21.65 -3.85 25.16
C SER A 49 -21.66 -4.26 23.68
N GLN A 50 -20.69 -3.85 22.86
CA GLN A 50 -20.61 -4.28 21.44
C GLN A 50 -19.20 -4.71 20.94
N VAL A 51 -18.31 -5.13 21.85
CA VAL A 51 -16.97 -5.59 21.48
C VAL A 51 -17.00 -7.06 21.03
N VAL A 52 -16.78 -7.31 19.74
CA VAL A 52 -16.25 -8.59 19.25
C VAL A 52 -14.82 -8.72 19.83
N PRO A 53 -14.46 -9.82 20.50
CA PRO A 53 -13.23 -9.89 21.27
C PRO A 53 -12.01 -9.79 20.36
N ILE A 54 -11.34 -8.63 20.38
CA ILE A 54 -9.99 -8.46 19.84
C ILE A 54 -9.06 -9.19 20.83
N GLY A 55 -8.70 -10.42 20.47
CA GLY A 55 -7.85 -11.27 21.29
C GLY A 55 -6.43 -10.69 21.47
N ARG A 56 -5.71 -11.20 22.47
CA ARG A 56 -4.30 -10.89 22.78
C ARG A 56 -3.31 -11.02 21.60
N ASP A 57 -3.75 -11.54 20.45
CA ASP A 57 -2.95 -11.77 19.24
C ASP A 57 -2.88 -10.54 18.30
N CYS A 58 -3.43 -9.39 18.72
CA CYS A 58 -3.52 -8.18 17.89
C CYS A 58 -2.42 -7.13 18.14
N LEU A 59 -1.41 -7.43 18.94
CA LEU A 59 -0.22 -6.57 19.03
C LEU A 59 0.56 -6.66 17.69
N PRO A 60 0.99 -5.54 17.08
CA PRO A 60 1.74 -5.55 15.81
C PRO A 60 3.03 -6.37 15.90
N VAL A 61 3.66 -6.34 17.08
CA VAL A 61 5.00 -6.84 17.38
C VAL A 61 5.08 -8.39 17.37
N PRO A 62 4.18 -9.16 18.03
CA PRO A 62 4.10 -10.62 17.86
C PRO A 62 3.84 -11.06 16.41
N ARG A 63 3.06 -10.29 15.64
CA ARG A 63 2.74 -10.62 14.25
C ARG A 63 3.96 -10.57 13.33
N GLU A 64 4.81 -9.57 13.52
CA GLU A 64 6.07 -9.40 12.77
C GLU A 64 7.08 -10.53 13.07
N LEU A 65 7.16 -10.97 14.33
CA LEU A 65 8.02 -12.09 14.73
C LEU A 65 7.54 -13.41 14.14
N ASP A 66 6.22 -13.63 14.15
CA ASP A 66 5.59 -14.80 13.55
C ASP A 66 5.88 -14.89 12.04
N TRP A 67 5.95 -13.77 11.32
CA TRP A 67 6.22 -13.75 9.87
C TRP A 67 7.62 -14.24 9.50
N VAL A 68 8.60 -13.97 10.35
CA VAL A 68 9.98 -14.45 10.14
C VAL A 68 10.10 -15.93 10.51
N LEU A 69 9.20 -16.43 11.36
CA LEU A 69 9.15 -17.82 11.81
C LEU A 69 8.22 -18.70 10.96
N ASP A 70 7.29 -18.09 10.20
CA ASP A 70 6.32 -18.77 9.32
C ASP A 70 6.95 -19.27 8.00
N ASP A 71 8.28 -19.17 7.85
CA ASP A 71 9.01 -19.76 6.75
C ASP A 71 8.89 -21.31 6.75
N ALA A 72 8.96 -21.90 5.56
CA ALA A 72 8.71 -23.32 5.30
C ALA A 72 9.40 -24.26 6.31
N ILE A 73 8.62 -25.03 7.07
CA ILE A 73 9.20 -25.95 8.06
C ILE A 73 9.44 -27.32 7.42
N GLU A 74 10.70 -27.78 7.40
CA GLU A 74 11.03 -29.15 6.99
C GLU A 74 11.05 -30.08 8.21
N ALA A 75 9.89 -30.65 8.51
CA ALA A 75 9.71 -31.56 9.65
C ALA A 75 10.24 -32.99 9.41
N PHE A 76 11.44 -33.20 8.83
CA PHE A 76 11.90 -34.57 8.55
C PHE A 76 13.42 -34.80 8.65
N ARG A 77 13.93 -35.04 9.87
CA ARG A 77 15.20 -35.79 10.04
C ARG A 77 15.02 -37.31 10.18
N THR A 78 13.81 -37.86 10.07
CA THR A 78 13.58 -39.30 10.26
C THR A 78 13.22 -40.09 8.99
N ARG A 79 13.00 -39.43 7.85
CA ARG A 79 12.78 -40.08 6.55
C ARG A 79 13.31 -39.20 5.41
N PRO A 80 14.53 -39.45 4.89
CA PRO A 80 15.07 -38.72 3.74
C PRO A 80 14.23 -38.88 2.45
N ASP A 81 13.31 -39.83 2.40
CA ASP A 81 12.47 -40.15 1.25
C ASP A 81 10.99 -39.72 1.41
N ALA A 82 10.64 -38.92 2.42
CA ALA A 82 9.27 -38.42 2.58
C ALA A 82 9.04 -37.15 1.73
N ASP A 83 7.85 -37.04 1.14
CA ASP A 83 7.46 -35.83 0.43
C ASP A 83 7.46 -34.62 1.38
N TRP A 84 7.98 -33.50 0.90
CA TRP A 84 7.93 -32.24 1.63
C TRP A 84 6.47 -31.79 1.80
N GLU A 85 6.05 -31.60 3.05
CA GLU A 85 4.76 -30.99 3.37
C GLU A 85 4.97 -29.57 3.92
N PRO A 86 4.35 -28.54 3.31
CA PRO A 86 4.36 -27.20 3.86
C PRO A 86 3.70 -27.17 5.25
N SER A 87 4.38 -26.55 6.22
CA SER A 87 3.88 -26.36 7.59
C SER A 87 4.25 -24.96 8.11
N SER A 88 3.58 -24.50 9.16
CA SER A 88 3.76 -23.19 9.80
C SER A 88 4.14 -23.34 11.27
N TRP A 89 4.81 -22.33 11.84
CA TRP A 89 5.30 -22.43 13.22
C TRP A 89 4.14 -22.55 14.22
N ARG A 90 2.97 -21.95 13.89
CA ARG A 90 1.73 -22.04 14.68
C ARG A 90 1.26 -23.48 14.87
N MET A 91 1.46 -24.34 13.87
CA MET A 91 1.09 -25.76 13.96
C MET A 91 2.07 -26.57 14.82
N LEU A 92 3.32 -26.09 14.97
CA LEU A 92 4.35 -26.78 15.75
C LEU A 92 4.41 -26.33 17.22
N GLU A 93 3.99 -25.11 17.54
CA GLU A 93 4.01 -24.59 18.90
C GLU A 93 3.24 -25.49 19.90
N PRO A 94 2.02 -26.00 19.60
CA PRO A 94 1.34 -26.95 20.47
C PRO A 94 2.08 -28.29 20.61
N LEU A 95 2.72 -28.77 19.53
CA LEU A 95 3.49 -30.01 19.53
C LEU A 95 4.73 -29.91 20.41
N ALA A 96 5.35 -28.73 20.47
CA ALA A 96 6.50 -28.46 21.33
C ALA A 96 6.12 -28.28 22.81
N ARG A 97 4.91 -27.79 23.09
CA ARG A 97 4.41 -27.52 24.47
C ARG A 97 3.69 -28.72 25.12
N GLY A 98 3.21 -29.69 24.32
CA GLY A 98 2.45 -30.85 24.82
C GLY A 98 3.31 -32.06 25.24
N GLU A 99 2.72 -33.00 26.00
CA GLU A 99 3.37 -34.26 26.42
C GLU A 99 3.86 -35.13 25.25
N ALA A 100 3.34 -34.93 24.03
CA ALA A 100 3.82 -35.58 22.80
C ALA A 100 5.29 -35.25 22.45
N ALA A 101 5.82 -34.11 22.92
CA ALA A 101 7.24 -33.75 22.79
C ALA A 101 8.17 -34.65 23.61
N ARG A 102 7.67 -35.28 24.69
CA ARG A 102 8.48 -36.19 25.51
C ARG A 102 8.77 -37.53 24.81
N GLY A 103 8.00 -37.88 23.77
CA GLY A 103 8.17 -39.13 23.01
C GLY A 103 8.83 -38.97 21.63
N ARG A 104 8.73 -37.80 20.99
CA ARG A 104 9.45 -37.47 19.74
C ARG A 104 10.56 -36.47 20.06
N GLY A 105 11.82 -36.90 19.98
CA GLY A 105 12.96 -36.01 20.19
C GLY A 105 12.93 -34.81 19.24
N LEU A 106 12.69 -33.61 19.79
CA LEU A 106 12.66 -32.35 19.02
C LEU A 106 14.04 -31.95 18.48
N GLY A 107 15.13 -32.53 19.01
CA GLY A 107 16.51 -32.24 18.56
C GLY A 107 16.80 -32.63 17.10
N GLY A 108 15.92 -33.40 16.45
CA GLY A 108 16.03 -33.70 15.03
C GLY A 108 15.41 -32.66 14.11
N TRP A 109 14.64 -31.69 14.58
CA TRP A 109 13.83 -30.85 13.70
C TRP A 109 14.64 -29.67 13.17
N GLN A 110 14.65 -29.48 11.84
CA GLN A 110 15.28 -28.33 11.19
C GLN A 110 14.24 -27.41 10.56
N LEU A 111 14.46 -26.11 10.68
CA LEU A 111 13.63 -25.06 10.12
C LEU A 111 14.37 -24.43 8.96
N ARG A 112 13.70 -24.24 7.83
CA ARG A 112 14.21 -23.42 6.73
C ARG A 112 13.78 -21.98 6.97
N MET A 113 14.71 -21.12 7.34
CA MET A 113 14.47 -19.73 7.72
C MET A 113 15.13 -18.77 6.72
N ARG A 114 14.60 -17.55 6.59
CA ARG A 114 15.20 -16.48 5.77
C ARG A 114 16.56 -15.99 6.27
N ALA A 115 16.86 -16.20 7.55
CA ALA A 115 18.14 -15.84 8.16
C ALA A 115 18.40 -16.73 9.39
N PRO A 116 19.67 -16.91 9.81
CA PRO A 116 20.00 -17.62 11.03
C PRO A 116 19.42 -16.93 12.26
N VAL A 117 19.12 -17.67 13.32
CA VAL A 117 18.56 -17.12 14.59
C VAL A 117 19.43 -15.99 15.15
N ALA A 118 20.76 -16.07 15.02
CA ALA A 118 21.67 -15.02 15.46
C ALA A 118 21.45 -13.68 14.74
N ALA A 119 21.23 -13.72 13.42
CA ALA A 119 20.95 -12.51 12.63
C ALA A 119 19.58 -11.92 12.97
N LEU A 120 18.58 -12.78 13.18
CA LEU A 120 17.24 -12.34 13.60
C LEU A 120 17.25 -11.65 14.96
N ARG A 121 18.06 -12.17 15.90
CA ARG A 121 18.28 -11.54 17.21
C ARG A 121 18.93 -10.16 17.06
N GLU A 122 19.96 -10.04 16.21
CA GLU A 122 20.61 -8.75 15.94
C GLU A 122 19.63 -7.72 15.33
N TRP A 123 18.83 -8.14 14.35
CA TRP A 123 17.79 -7.29 13.76
C TRP A 123 16.78 -6.85 14.81
N TRP A 124 16.34 -7.76 15.67
CA TRP A 124 15.42 -7.43 16.75
C TRP A 124 16.02 -6.42 17.74
N GLU A 125 17.26 -6.61 18.17
CA GLU A 125 17.94 -5.67 19.06
C GLU A 125 18.09 -4.29 18.41
N ARG A 126 18.35 -4.26 17.10
CA ARG A 126 18.40 -3.02 16.31
C ARG A 126 17.02 -2.34 16.23
N ARG A 127 15.95 -3.10 16.01
CA ARG A 127 14.54 -2.63 16.03
C ARG A 127 14.22 -1.95 17.35
N LEU A 128 14.61 -2.56 18.47
CA LEU A 128 14.36 -2.04 19.82
C LEU A 128 15.15 -0.77 20.12
N ARG A 129 16.45 -0.77 19.79
CA ARG A 129 17.37 0.34 20.11
C ARG A 129 17.20 1.54 19.18
N ASP A 130 17.15 1.30 17.88
CA ASP A 130 17.23 2.35 16.86
C ASP A 130 15.82 2.74 16.33
N ARG A 131 14.77 2.03 16.78
CA ARG A 131 13.38 2.20 16.35
C ARG A 131 13.18 2.02 14.83
N VAL A 132 14.08 1.31 14.14
CA VAL A 132 14.00 1.04 12.70
C VAL A 132 12.81 0.10 12.44
N PRO A 133 11.84 0.43 11.56
CA PRO A 133 10.74 -0.48 11.24
C PRO A 133 11.24 -1.88 10.90
N PHE A 134 10.59 -2.91 11.44
CA PHE A 134 11.09 -4.28 11.30
C PHE A 134 11.12 -4.73 9.83
N GLN A 135 10.14 -4.29 9.05
CA GLN A 135 10.03 -4.49 7.60
C GLN A 135 11.24 -3.95 6.83
N TYR A 136 11.84 -2.85 7.29
CA TYR A 136 13.08 -2.33 6.69
C TYR A 136 14.29 -3.20 7.01
N LEU A 137 14.35 -3.78 8.21
CA LEU A 137 15.44 -4.67 8.62
C LEU A 137 15.42 -5.97 7.81
N ILE A 138 14.23 -6.53 7.58
CA ILE A 138 14.05 -7.75 6.78
C ILE A 138 13.87 -7.48 5.29
N SER A 139 13.84 -6.20 4.88
CA SER A 139 13.64 -5.71 3.50
C SER A 139 12.37 -6.25 2.82
N SER A 140 11.32 -6.55 3.59
CA SER A 140 10.08 -7.12 3.07
C SER A 140 8.86 -6.76 3.93
N ALA A 141 7.71 -6.62 3.28
CA ALA A 141 6.41 -6.45 3.90
C ALA A 141 5.39 -7.43 3.29
N HIS A 142 4.63 -8.11 4.14
CA HIS A 142 3.45 -8.87 3.73
C HIS A 142 2.30 -7.89 3.53
N TRP A 143 1.71 -7.90 2.35
CA TRP A 143 0.60 -7.03 2.02
C TRP A 143 -0.28 -7.69 0.97
N HIS A 144 -1.57 -7.78 1.25
CA HIS A 144 -2.52 -8.56 0.49
C HIS A 144 -2.04 -10.02 0.33
N THR A 145 -2.04 -10.56 -0.88
CA THR A 145 -1.50 -11.89 -1.22
C THR A 145 0.00 -11.87 -1.57
N TYR A 146 0.67 -10.72 -1.39
CA TYR A 146 2.03 -10.47 -1.85
C TYR A 146 3.04 -10.33 -0.70
N VAL A 147 4.30 -10.61 -1.03
CA VAL A 147 5.45 -10.23 -0.21
C VAL A 147 6.25 -9.21 -1.02
N LEU A 148 6.18 -7.95 -0.62
CA LEU A 148 6.77 -6.82 -1.33
C LEU A 148 8.11 -6.45 -0.71
N SER A 149 9.09 -6.10 -1.52
CA SER A 149 10.34 -5.51 -1.05
C SER A 149 10.10 -4.06 -0.62
N VAL A 150 10.62 -3.72 0.56
CA VAL A 150 10.56 -2.37 1.15
C VAL A 150 11.88 -2.06 1.84
N GLY A 151 12.12 -0.79 2.15
CA GLY A 151 13.30 -0.33 2.87
C GLY A 151 13.36 1.20 2.95
N PRO A 152 14.50 1.77 3.35
CA PRO A 152 14.64 3.22 3.49
C PRO A 152 14.24 3.97 2.22
N GLY A 153 13.43 5.02 2.36
CA GLY A 153 13.00 5.88 1.26
C GLY A 153 11.69 5.47 0.58
N VAL A 154 10.99 4.44 1.09
CA VAL A 154 9.65 4.07 0.62
C VAL A 154 8.68 3.81 1.77
N LEU A 155 7.43 4.26 1.64
CA LEU A 155 6.37 3.96 2.61
C LEU A 155 6.15 2.44 2.72
N ILE A 156 6.04 1.93 3.94
CA ILE A 156 5.67 0.53 4.16
C ILE A 156 4.17 0.37 3.89
N PRO A 157 3.74 -0.52 2.97
CA PRO A 157 2.32 -0.75 2.69
C PRO A 157 1.55 -1.13 3.95
N ARG A 158 0.37 -0.52 4.12
CA ARG A 158 -0.47 -0.71 5.30
C ARG A 158 -1.62 -1.69 5.04
N PRO A 159 -2.05 -2.49 6.05
CA PRO A 159 -3.17 -3.42 5.89
C PRO A 159 -4.47 -2.76 5.41
N GLU A 160 -4.73 -1.53 5.85
CA GLU A 160 -5.91 -0.76 5.47
C GLU A 160 -5.98 -0.57 3.95
N THR A 161 -4.84 -0.30 3.32
CA THR A 161 -4.70 -0.07 1.87
C THR A 161 -5.03 -1.33 1.05
N GLU A 162 -5.15 -2.52 1.64
CA GLU A 162 -5.53 -3.75 0.92
C GLU A 162 -6.94 -3.71 0.31
N ILE A 163 -7.75 -2.69 0.62
CA ILE A 163 -9.05 -2.47 -0.01
C ILE A 163 -8.94 -2.11 -1.50
N PHE A 164 -7.85 -1.47 -1.95
CA PHE A 164 -7.69 -0.98 -3.32
C PHE A 164 -7.94 -2.03 -4.41
N PRO A 165 -7.33 -3.24 -4.40
CA PRO A 165 -7.65 -4.28 -5.38
C PRO A 165 -9.14 -4.66 -5.41
N LEU A 166 -9.84 -4.61 -4.28
CA LEU A 166 -11.28 -4.86 -4.22
C LEU A 166 -12.06 -3.75 -4.93
N LEU A 167 -11.66 -2.49 -4.76
CA LEU A 167 -12.26 -1.33 -5.45
C LEU A 167 -12.05 -1.40 -6.96
N VAL A 168 -10.87 -1.84 -7.41
CA VAL A 168 -10.59 -2.11 -8.84
C VAL A 168 -11.54 -3.19 -9.36
N ALA A 169 -11.65 -4.33 -8.68
CA ALA A 169 -12.52 -5.42 -9.08
C ALA A 169 -14.00 -5.01 -9.12
N GLU A 170 -14.45 -4.19 -8.18
CA GLU A 170 -15.81 -3.64 -8.19
C GLU A 170 -16.06 -2.70 -9.35
N ALA A 171 -15.13 -1.79 -9.66
CA ALA A 171 -15.25 -0.92 -10.82
C ALA A 171 -15.33 -1.72 -12.13
N LEU A 172 -14.55 -2.79 -12.28
CA LEU A 172 -14.63 -3.69 -13.43
C LEU A 172 -15.95 -4.46 -13.50
N ARG A 173 -16.53 -4.86 -12.36
CA ARG A 173 -17.88 -5.46 -12.34
C ARG A 173 -18.96 -4.47 -12.78
N ARG A 174 -18.82 -3.19 -12.41
CA ARG A 174 -19.75 -2.13 -12.85
C ARG A 174 -19.59 -1.82 -14.34
N SER A 175 -18.35 -1.75 -14.84
CA SER A 175 -18.05 -1.48 -16.24
C SER A 175 -16.81 -2.27 -16.70
N PRO A 176 -17.00 -3.44 -17.32
CA PRO A 176 -15.90 -4.27 -17.82
C PRO A 176 -15.02 -3.56 -18.85
N ALA A 177 -15.58 -2.57 -19.56
CA ALA A 177 -14.85 -1.78 -20.56
C ALA A 177 -13.67 -0.98 -19.96
N LEU A 178 -13.69 -0.69 -18.65
CA LEU A 178 -12.60 0.01 -17.97
C LEU A 178 -11.28 -0.79 -17.99
N ALA A 179 -11.32 -2.11 -18.18
CA ALA A 179 -10.12 -2.93 -18.33
C ALA A 179 -9.32 -2.61 -19.61
N ALA A 180 -9.96 -2.01 -20.63
CA ALA A 180 -9.31 -1.61 -21.87
C ALA A 180 -8.57 -0.26 -21.76
N ALA A 181 -8.92 0.56 -20.76
CA ALA A 181 -8.29 1.85 -20.51
C ALA A 181 -7.02 1.69 -19.65
N PRO A 182 -6.02 2.59 -19.77
CA PRO A 182 -4.93 2.68 -18.82
C PRO A 182 -5.43 3.10 -17.43
N TRP A 183 -4.76 2.62 -16.37
CA TRP A 183 -5.03 3.02 -14.98
C TRP A 183 -3.82 3.77 -14.41
N ALA A 184 -4.02 4.51 -13.32
CA ALA A 184 -2.93 5.22 -12.64
C ALA A 184 -2.97 4.99 -11.12
N ASP A 185 -1.78 4.83 -10.54
CA ASP A 185 -1.49 4.87 -9.11
C ASP A 185 -0.55 6.06 -8.86
N LEU A 186 -1.07 7.09 -8.21
CA LEU A 186 -0.36 8.36 -7.98
C LEU A 186 0.22 8.42 -6.56
N GLY A 187 1.53 8.62 -6.44
CA GLY A 187 2.24 8.41 -5.16
C GLY A 187 2.46 6.93 -4.88
N THR A 188 2.91 6.18 -5.90
CA THR A 188 2.89 4.71 -5.90
C THR A 188 3.73 4.06 -4.80
N GLY A 189 4.71 4.77 -4.23
CA GLY A 189 5.56 4.25 -3.17
C GLY A 189 6.25 2.95 -3.58
N SER A 190 5.99 1.87 -2.84
CA SER A 190 6.54 0.54 -3.12
C SER A 190 5.87 -0.17 -4.29
N GLY A 191 4.89 0.46 -4.94
CA GLY A 191 4.11 -0.11 -6.04
C GLY A 191 3.00 -1.05 -5.61
N ALA A 192 2.68 -1.13 -4.31
CA ALA A 192 1.69 -2.07 -3.77
C ALA A 192 0.33 -1.98 -4.48
N ILE A 193 -0.23 -0.77 -4.57
CA ILE A 193 -1.50 -0.49 -5.24
C ILE A 193 -1.37 -0.78 -6.74
N ALA A 194 -0.35 -0.23 -7.42
CA ALA A 194 -0.14 -0.44 -8.85
C ALA A 194 -0.05 -1.92 -9.25
N VAL A 195 0.71 -2.72 -8.49
CA VAL A 195 0.90 -4.15 -8.73
C VAL A 195 -0.40 -4.91 -8.53
N ALA A 196 -1.12 -4.65 -7.44
CA ALA A 196 -2.40 -5.30 -7.18
C ALA A 196 -3.46 -4.94 -8.22
N ALA A 197 -3.53 -3.66 -8.61
CA ALA A 197 -4.43 -3.20 -9.66
C ALA A 197 -4.13 -3.90 -11.00
N ALA A 198 -2.85 -4.00 -11.37
CA ALA A 198 -2.43 -4.71 -12.58
C ALA A 198 -2.78 -6.21 -12.53
N ASP A 199 -2.62 -6.84 -11.38
CA ASP A 199 -2.95 -8.26 -11.17
C ASP A 199 -4.47 -8.54 -11.21
N VAL A 200 -5.31 -7.59 -10.77
CA VAL A 200 -6.76 -7.67 -10.97
C VAL A 200 -7.12 -7.44 -12.44
N LEU A 201 -6.55 -6.40 -13.07
CA LEU A 201 -6.87 -6.00 -14.44
C LEU A 201 -6.50 -7.07 -15.47
N ARG A 202 -5.37 -7.76 -15.30
CA ARG A 202 -4.92 -8.82 -16.23
C ARG A 202 -5.95 -9.96 -16.37
N GLY A 203 -6.79 -10.17 -15.36
CA GLY A 203 -7.86 -11.18 -15.38
C GLY A 203 -8.95 -10.85 -16.40
N SER A 204 -9.13 -9.56 -16.73
CA SER A 204 -10.08 -9.09 -17.76
C SER A 204 -9.37 -8.67 -19.05
N ASN A 205 -8.19 -8.06 -18.97
CA ASN A 205 -7.40 -7.64 -20.12
C ASN A 205 -5.90 -7.91 -19.88
N PRO A 206 -5.31 -8.95 -20.51
CA PRO A 206 -3.89 -9.25 -20.40
C PRO A 206 -2.94 -8.16 -20.90
N SER A 207 -3.44 -7.15 -21.61
CA SER A 207 -2.64 -6.00 -22.08
C SER A 207 -2.91 -4.72 -21.27
N ALA A 208 -3.63 -4.82 -20.15
CA ALA A 208 -3.88 -3.68 -19.28
C ALA A 208 -2.56 -3.10 -18.73
N VAL A 209 -2.50 -1.78 -18.65
CA VAL A 209 -1.33 -1.03 -18.18
C VAL A 209 -1.75 -0.14 -17.02
N VAL A 210 -1.04 -0.26 -15.91
CA VAL A 210 -1.12 0.65 -14.76
C VAL A 210 0.11 1.54 -14.76
N TRP A 211 -0.09 2.85 -14.66
CA TRP A 211 0.98 3.83 -14.49
C TRP A 211 1.24 4.06 -13.02
N ALA A 212 2.41 3.67 -12.55
CA ALA A 212 2.88 3.90 -11.20
C ALA A 212 3.73 5.19 -11.19
N VAL A 213 3.20 6.26 -10.61
CA VAL A 213 3.86 7.58 -10.61
C VAL A 213 4.33 7.93 -9.21
N ASP A 214 5.57 8.40 -9.09
CA ASP A 214 6.14 8.91 -7.84
C ASP A 214 7.21 9.97 -8.12
N VAL A 215 7.41 10.88 -7.17
CA VAL A 215 8.49 11.88 -7.23
C VAL A 215 9.83 11.30 -6.78
N SER A 216 9.79 10.29 -5.89
CA SER A 216 10.95 9.68 -5.24
C SER A 216 11.58 8.60 -6.14
N PRO A 217 12.85 8.78 -6.57
CA PRO A 217 13.55 7.75 -7.33
C PRO A 217 13.76 6.46 -6.52
N ALA A 218 13.87 6.56 -5.19
CA ALA A 218 13.99 5.39 -4.31
C ALA A 218 12.70 4.56 -4.31
N ALA A 219 11.53 5.21 -4.17
CA ALA A 219 10.24 4.56 -4.24
C ALA A 219 10.04 3.84 -5.59
N LEU A 220 10.33 4.52 -6.70
CA LEU A 220 10.22 3.95 -8.05
C LEU A 220 11.09 2.70 -8.24
N ALA A 221 12.27 2.63 -7.63
CA ALA A 221 13.12 1.44 -7.68
C ALA A 221 12.44 0.24 -6.98
N TYR A 222 11.82 0.46 -5.81
CA TYR A 222 11.01 -0.56 -5.14
C TYR A 222 9.79 -0.96 -5.95
N ALA A 223 9.03 0.01 -6.47
CA ALA A 223 7.85 -0.25 -7.31
C ALA A 223 8.21 -1.10 -8.54
N GLN A 224 9.32 -0.79 -9.20
CA GLN A 224 9.80 -1.54 -10.36
C GLN A 224 10.21 -2.98 -9.99
N PHE A 225 10.97 -3.13 -8.90
CA PHE A 225 11.37 -4.45 -8.42
C PHE A 225 10.15 -5.31 -8.02
N ASN A 226 9.19 -4.72 -7.30
CA ASN A 226 7.98 -5.40 -6.85
C ASN A 226 7.07 -5.77 -8.03
N ALA A 227 6.94 -4.91 -9.03
CA ALA A 227 6.22 -5.24 -10.26
C ALA A 227 6.85 -6.42 -11.00
N GLN A 228 8.18 -6.47 -11.09
CA GLN A 228 8.88 -7.63 -11.68
C GLN A 228 8.67 -8.89 -10.86
N LEU A 229 8.78 -8.80 -9.53
CA LEU A 229 8.64 -9.89 -8.58
C LEU A 229 7.26 -10.56 -8.65
N VAL A 230 6.18 -9.76 -8.69
CA VAL A 230 4.80 -10.25 -8.64
C VAL A 230 4.26 -10.60 -10.02
N LEU A 231 4.53 -9.77 -11.05
CA LEU A 231 3.90 -9.92 -12.37
C LEU A 231 4.75 -10.72 -13.37
N GLY A 232 6.00 -11.07 -13.02
CA GLY A 232 6.83 -12.03 -13.75
C GLY A 232 7.64 -11.45 -14.91
N GLY A 233 8.26 -10.29 -14.74
CA GLY A 233 9.23 -9.73 -15.71
C GLY A 233 10.65 -10.27 -15.49
N SER A 234 11.33 -10.71 -16.55
CA SER A 234 12.78 -11.02 -16.48
C SER A 234 13.56 -9.72 -16.15
N PRO A 235 14.61 -9.76 -15.31
CA PRO A 235 15.38 -8.58 -14.92
C PRO A 235 16.13 -7.87 -16.06
N ASP A 236 16.12 -8.41 -17.28
CA ASP A 236 16.90 -7.89 -18.42
C ASP A 236 16.24 -6.70 -19.15
N GLY A 237 15.05 -6.27 -18.74
CA GLY A 237 14.24 -5.29 -19.49
C GLY A 237 14.33 -3.82 -19.06
N ALA A 238 15.05 -3.46 -17.99
CA ALA A 238 14.96 -2.09 -17.48
C ALA A 238 16.22 -1.56 -16.78
N VAL A 239 17.24 -1.28 -17.59
CA VAL A 239 18.11 -0.12 -17.38
C VAL A 239 18.31 0.54 -18.75
N ALA A 240 17.29 1.27 -19.23
CA ALA A 240 17.54 2.30 -20.24
C ALA A 240 18.21 3.47 -19.52
N ALA A 241 19.53 3.33 -19.33
CA ALA A 241 20.38 4.40 -18.86
C ALA A 241 20.24 5.60 -19.80
N ALA A 242 20.00 6.76 -19.20
CA ALA A 242 20.11 8.05 -19.87
C ALA A 242 21.49 8.13 -20.56
N SER A 243 21.50 8.15 -21.88
CA SER A 243 22.61 8.69 -22.66
C SER A 243 22.04 9.67 -23.67
N SER A 244 22.50 10.90 -23.52
CA SER A 244 22.19 12.07 -24.33
C SER A 244 22.60 11.88 -25.79
N SER A 245 21.66 12.06 -26.72
CA SER A 245 21.91 12.77 -27.98
C SER A 245 20.59 13.12 -28.67
N ALA A 246 20.61 14.25 -29.38
CA ALA A 246 19.46 14.98 -29.87
C ALA A 246 18.74 14.30 -31.04
N GLY A 247 17.42 14.57 -31.13
CA GLY A 247 16.66 14.57 -32.37
C GLY A 247 16.22 13.22 -32.94
N GLY A 248 14.94 12.87 -32.74
CA GLY A 248 14.31 11.78 -33.47
C GLY A 248 12.87 11.55 -33.00
N ALA A 249 11.90 11.83 -33.85
CA ALA A 249 10.49 11.56 -33.60
C ALA A 249 10.26 10.04 -33.40
N ALA A 250 9.56 9.67 -32.34
CA ALA A 250 9.19 8.28 -32.07
C ALA A 250 8.18 7.80 -33.12
N THR A 251 8.64 6.99 -34.07
CA THR A 251 7.76 6.24 -34.99
C THR A 251 7.37 4.90 -34.38
N ALA A 252 6.10 4.55 -34.54
CA ALA A 252 5.52 3.28 -34.16
C ALA A 252 6.24 2.09 -34.82
N ALA A 253 7.00 1.33 -34.04
CA ALA A 253 7.46 -0.02 -34.38
C ALA A 253 8.01 -0.75 -33.14
N ASP A 254 7.13 -1.09 -32.18
CA ASP A 254 7.43 -2.01 -31.07
C ASP A 254 6.79 -3.39 -31.31
N ALA A 255 6.79 -3.82 -32.57
CA ALA A 255 6.16 -5.06 -33.02
C ALA A 255 7.20 -6.16 -33.24
N ALA A 256 7.74 -6.73 -32.16
CA ALA A 256 8.30 -8.09 -32.14
C ALA A 256 8.55 -8.59 -30.69
N GLY A 257 7.53 -9.15 -30.05
CA GLY A 257 7.70 -10.09 -28.92
C GLY A 257 7.89 -9.51 -27.51
N GLY A 258 7.92 -8.18 -27.32
CA GLY A 258 7.99 -7.56 -25.98
C GLY A 258 6.61 -7.52 -25.33
N ARG A 259 6.38 -8.24 -24.22
CA ARG A 259 5.20 -8.03 -23.39
C ARG A 259 5.26 -6.60 -22.83
N CYS A 260 4.31 -5.74 -23.18
CA CYS A 260 4.18 -4.42 -22.55
C CYS A 260 4.11 -4.61 -21.03
N PRO A 261 4.84 -3.80 -20.24
CA PRO A 261 4.82 -3.95 -18.80
C PRO A 261 3.41 -3.65 -18.27
N HIS A 262 2.84 -4.60 -17.53
CA HIS A 262 1.56 -4.44 -16.85
C HIS A 262 1.57 -3.24 -15.87
N VAL A 263 2.75 -2.88 -15.35
CA VAL A 263 2.99 -1.69 -14.55
C VAL A 263 4.12 -0.87 -15.18
N ARG A 264 3.82 0.37 -15.59
CA ARG A 264 4.80 1.34 -16.09
C ARG A 264 5.14 2.33 -14.99
N VAL A 265 6.36 2.24 -14.48
CA VAL A 265 6.91 3.10 -13.42
C VAL A 265 7.48 4.37 -14.03
N VAL A 266 7.03 5.54 -13.56
CA VAL A 266 7.43 6.84 -14.12
C VAL A 266 7.66 7.88 -13.03
N ARG A 267 8.76 8.61 -13.15
CA ARG A 267 9.07 9.71 -12.25
C ARG A 267 8.30 10.97 -12.63
N GLY A 268 7.65 11.59 -11.66
CA GLY A 268 6.98 12.88 -11.84
C GLY A 268 6.07 13.21 -10.68
N SER A 269 5.52 14.42 -10.69
CA SER A 269 4.51 14.84 -9.72
C SER A 269 3.13 14.58 -10.29
N TRP A 270 2.31 13.83 -9.54
CA TRP A 270 0.89 13.63 -9.80
C TRP A 270 0.59 13.34 -11.29
N PHE A 271 -0.09 14.26 -11.97
CA PHE A 271 -0.61 14.08 -13.32
C PHE A 271 0.39 14.41 -14.43
N ASP A 272 1.48 15.12 -14.14
CA ASP A 272 2.40 15.65 -15.13
C ASP A 272 2.94 14.58 -16.11
N PRO A 273 3.47 13.43 -15.66
CA PRO A 273 3.94 12.39 -16.57
C PRO A 273 2.81 11.74 -17.38
N LEU A 274 1.60 11.67 -16.84
CA LEU A 274 0.44 11.11 -17.54
C LEU A 274 -0.03 12.04 -18.66
N LEU A 275 -0.02 13.35 -18.39
CA LEU A 275 -0.34 14.37 -19.37
C LEU A 275 0.72 14.45 -20.48
N ALA A 276 2.01 14.40 -20.13
CA ALA A 276 3.09 14.31 -21.11
C ALA A 276 2.96 13.08 -22.01
N ALA A 277 2.36 12.00 -21.51
CA ALA A 277 2.09 10.79 -22.26
C ALA A 277 0.74 10.80 -23.04
N GLY A 278 0.01 11.92 -23.02
CA GLY A 278 -1.25 12.06 -23.75
C GLY A 278 -2.40 11.21 -23.18
N LEU A 279 -2.48 11.10 -21.85
CA LEU A 279 -3.51 10.31 -21.14
C LEU A 279 -4.70 11.12 -20.59
N ARG A 280 -4.77 12.42 -20.90
CA ARG A 280 -5.93 13.25 -20.59
C ARG A 280 -7.21 12.59 -21.12
N GLY A 281 -8.23 12.46 -20.27
CA GLY A 281 -9.53 11.84 -20.60
C GLY A 281 -9.47 10.37 -21.00
N ARG A 282 -8.43 9.62 -20.60
CA ARG A 282 -8.21 8.23 -21.04
C ARG A 282 -8.05 7.24 -19.89
N LEU A 283 -8.01 7.68 -18.65
CA LEU A 283 -7.81 6.77 -17.51
C LEU A 283 -9.11 6.03 -17.16
N GLY A 284 -9.04 4.70 -17.05
CA GLY A 284 -10.12 3.86 -16.53
C GLY A 284 -10.25 3.92 -15.01
N GLY A 285 -9.16 4.23 -14.32
CA GLY A 285 -9.14 4.46 -12.89
C GLY A 285 -7.92 5.22 -12.42
N LEU A 286 -8.09 5.96 -11.33
CA LEU A 286 -7.08 6.71 -10.60
C LEU A 286 -7.14 6.30 -9.14
N LEU A 287 -6.04 5.74 -8.65
CA LEU A 287 -5.87 5.24 -7.29
C LEU A 287 -4.77 6.05 -6.62
N SER A 288 -4.90 6.32 -5.32
CA SER A 288 -3.82 6.97 -4.57
C SER A 288 -3.97 6.75 -3.07
N ASN A 289 -2.86 6.42 -2.43
CA ASN A 289 -2.64 6.64 -1.01
C ASN A 289 -1.66 7.82 -0.85
N PRO A 290 -2.14 9.07 -0.91
CA PRO A 290 -1.28 10.25 -0.88
C PRO A 290 -0.83 10.58 0.56
N PRO A 291 0.18 11.44 0.73
CA PRO A 291 0.48 12.04 2.03
C PRO A 291 -0.74 12.80 2.55
N TYR A 292 -1.21 12.44 3.74
CA TYR A 292 -2.44 12.98 4.34
C TYR A 292 -2.30 13.36 5.82
N ILE A 293 -1.12 13.18 6.44
CA ILE A 293 -0.92 13.49 7.85
C ILE A 293 -0.79 15.01 7.98
N PRO A 294 -1.63 15.68 8.79
CA PRO A 294 -1.47 17.11 9.05
C PRO A 294 -0.06 17.42 9.59
N ARG A 295 0.59 18.45 9.04
CA ARG A 295 1.97 18.81 9.40
C ARG A 295 2.15 19.03 10.90
N CYS A 296 1.13 19.57 11.58
CA CYS A 296 1.15 19.77 13.02
C CYS A 296 1.22 18.47 13.84
N GLN A 297 0.83 17.33 13.25
CA GLN A 297 0.84 16.01 13.88
C GLN A 297 2.13 15.23 13.60
N MET A 298 2.95 15.66 12.62
CA MET A 298 4.17 14.97 12.21
C MET A 298 5.16 14.73 13.36
N ALA A 299 5.25 15.67 14.31
CA ALA A 299 6.15 15.57 15.46
C ALA A 299 5.72 14.50 16.49
N GLY A 300 4.43 14.10 16.48
CA GLY A 300 3.87 13.10 17.38
C GLY A 300 3.75 11.71 16.75
N LEU A 301 4.34 11.49 15.58
CA LEU A 301 4.37 10.18 14.96
C LEU A 301 5.26 9.22 15.76
N GLN A 302 4.84 7.95 15.80
CA GLN A 302 5.65 6.86 16.35
C GLN A 302 7.07 6.91 15.76
N ALA A 303 8.08 6.65 16.58
CA ALA A 303 9.48 6.79 16.18
C ALA A 303 9.84 6.03 14.90
N GLU A 304 9.24 4.86 14.69
CA GLU A 304 9.37 4.02 13.51
C GLU A 304 8.97 4.76 12.24
N VAL A 305 7.81 5.41 12.28
CA VAL A 305 7.24 6.14 11.15
C VAL A 305 7.96 7.49 11.01
N GLY A 306 7.98 8.29 12.07
CA GLY A 306 8.49 9.67 12.03
C GLY A 306 10.00 9.78 11.80
N ARG A 307 10.81 8.79 12.23
CA ARG A 307 12.28 8.84 12.07
C ARG A 307 12.79 8.10 10.84
N HIS A 308 12.06 7.15 10.29
CA HIS A 308 12.58 6.25 9.23
C HIS A 308 11.79 6.28 7.93
N GLU A 309 10.47 6.45 7.97
CA GLU A 309 9.68 6.54 6.73
C GLU A 309 9.83 7.94 6.10
N PRO A 310 9.79 8.04 4.76
CA PRO A 310 10.06 9.30 4.09
C PRO A 310 8.97 10.34 4.42
N ALA A 311 9.35 11.48 4.98
CA ALA A 311 8.42 12.55 5.35
C ALA A 311 7.52 13.00 4.18
N GLY A 312 8.05 13.01 2.95
CA GLY A 312 7.27 13.34 1.74
C GLY A 312 6.20 12.33 1.36
N ALA A 313 6.18 11.13 1.96
CA ALA A 313 5.09 10.16 1.84
C ALA A 313 4.05 10.29 2.96
N LEU A 314 4.28 11.17 3.94
CA LEU A 314 3.47 11.30 5.16
C LEU A 314 2.82 12.68 5.27
N ASP A 315 3.61 13.75 5.10
CA ASP A 315 3.18 15.14 5.30
C ASP A 315 2.14 15.56 4.25
N GLY A 316 0.89 15.65 4.68
CA GLY A 316 -0.25 16.13 3.88
C GLY A 316 -0.40 17.65 3.88
N GLY A 317 0.52 18.39 4.50
CA GLY A 317 0.50 19.84 4.56
C GLY A 317 -0.23 20.42 5.77
N GLU A 318 -0.57 21.70 5.69
CA GLU A 318 -1.13 22.44 6.81
C GLU A 318 -2.61 22.08 7.08
N GLY A 319 -3.12 22.56 8.22
CA GLY A 319 -4.54 22.43 8.57
C GLY A 319 -4.98 20.97 8.68
N HIS A 320 -5.89 20.56 7.80
CA HIS A 320 -6.40 19.18 7.76
C HIS A 320 -5.52 18.22 6.96
N GLY A 321 -4.32 18.60 6.48
CA GLY A 321 -3.45 17.71 5.71
C GLY A 321 -4.01 17.35 4.32
N LEU A 322 -4.62 18.32 3.64
CA LEU A 322 -5.39 18.12 2.42
C LEU A 322 -4.63 18.48 1.13
N ASP A 323 -3.39 18.95 1.19
CA ASP A 323 -2.70 19.56 0.03
C ASP A 323 -2.68 18.61 -1.18
N SER A 324 -2.23 17.36 -0.97
CA SER A 324 -2.19 16.32 -2.00
C SER A 324 -3.59 15.89 -2.45
N LEU A 325 -4.52 15.74 -1.49
CA LEU A 325 -5.88 15.29 -1.75
C LEU A 325 -6.66 16.32 -2.59
N GLN A 326 -6.47 17.61 -2.34
CA GLN A 326 -7.07 18.68 -3.12
C GLN A 326 -6.56 18.70 -4.56
N GLU A 327 -5.24 18.57 -4.77
CA GLU A 327 -4.65 18.47 -6.11
C GLU A 327 -5.25 17.28 -6.89
N LEU A 328 -5.33 16.11 -6.25
CA LEU A 328 -5.92 14.90 -6.84
C LEU A 328 -7.40 15.10 -7.21
N CYS A 329 -8.22 15.58 -6.28
CA CYS A 329 -9.65 15.82 -6.52
C CYS A 329 -9.91 16.85 -7.62
N SER A 330 -9.07 17.90 -7.72
CA SER A 330 -9.27 19.00 -8.66
C SER A 330 -9.03 18.61 -10.13
N ARG A 331 -8.14 17.63 -10.37
CA ARG A 331 -7.71 17.24 -11.74
C ARG A 331 -8.15 15.86 -12.17
N ALA A 332 -8.65 15.02 -11.25
CA ALA A 332 -9.07 13.66 -11.60
C ALA A 332 -10.13 13.60 -12.71
N ALA A 333 -11.08 14.56 -12.73
CA ALA A 333 -12.15 14.61 -13.73
C ALA A 333 -11.65 14.84 -15.16
N GLU A 334 -10.52 15.55 -15.31
CA GLU A 334 -9.84 15.83 -16.58
C GLU A 334 -9.16 14.57 -17.15
N MET A 335 -8.83 13.61 -16.30
CA MET A 335 -8.03 12.44 -16.64
C MET A 335 -8.88 11.20 -16.91
N LEU A 336 -9.98 11.04 -16.18
CA LEU A 336 -10.83 9.85 -16.22
C LEU A 336 -11.76 9.82 -17.44
N VAL A 337 -11.94 8.62 -18.00
CA VAL A 337 -13.05 8.35 -18.93
C VAL A 337 -14.39 8.37 -18.18
N PRO A 338 -15.54 8.59 -18.86
CA PRO A 338 -16.85 8.34 -18.29
C PRO A 338 -16.96 6.97 -17.59
N GLY A 339 -17.49 6.96 -16.37
CA GLY A 339 -17.57 5.78 -15.50
C GLY A 339 -16.25 5.36 -14.84
N GLY A 340 -15.14 6.05 -15.11
CA GLY A 340 -13.83 5.77 -14.53
C GLY A 340 -13.80 6.00 -13.02
N LEU A 341 -13.05 5.16 -12.30
CA LEU A 341 -12.96 5.19 -10.84
C LEU A 341 -11.95 6.25 -10.36
N ILE A 342 -12.30 6.99 -9.31
CA ILE A 342 -11.33 7.58 -8.38
C ILE A 342 -11.46 6.92 -7.02
N ALA A 343 -10.33 6.51 -6.43
CA ALA A 343 -10.27 6.00 -5.07
C ALA A 343 -9.06 6.60 -4.34
N LEU A 344 -9.31 7.17 -3.16
CA LEU A 344 -8.32 7.88 -2.35
C LEU A 344 -8.33 7.34 -0.92
N GLU A 345 -7.16 7.11 -0.36
CA GLU A 345 -6.98 6.93 1.09
C GLU A 345 -6.84 8.28 1.79
N THR A 346 -7.33 8.38 3.03
CA THR A 346 -7.25 9.57 3.88
C THR A 346 -6.81 9.16 5.30
N ALA A 347 -6.54 10.12 6.17
CA ALA A 347 -6.35 9.94 7.61
C ALA A 347 -7.62 9.41 8.31
N GLY A 348 -8.78 9.51 7.65
CA GLY A 348 -10.08 9.10 8.14
C GLY A 348 -10.86 10.20 8.87
N GLY A 349 -12.08 9.85 9.30
CA GLY A 349 -12.95 10.78 10.03
C GLY A 349 -13.33 12.01 9.20
N GLU A 350 -13.17 13.21 9.78
CA GLU A 350 -13.51 14.49 9.13
C GLU A 350 -12.77 14.69 7.80
N GLN A 351 -11.52 14.22 7.68
CA GLN A 351 -10.74 14.39 6.46
C GLN A 351 -11.39 13.63 5.28
N ALA A 352 -11.92 12.43 5.53
CA ALA A 352 -12.64 11.65 4.52
C ALA A 352 -13.93 12.37 4.07
N ASP A 353 -14.65 12.97 5.00
CA ASP A 353 -15.85 13.76 4.70
C ASP A 353 -15.54 15.00 3.86
N LEU A 354 -14.45 15.70 4.17
CA LEU A 354 -13.97 16.85 3.40
C LEU A 354 -13.57 16.44 1.96
N VAL A 355 -12.87 15.32 1.79
CA VAL A 355 -12.49 14.80 0.47
C VAL A 355 -13.71 14.38 -0.34
N ALA A 356 -14.69 13.73 0.29
CA ALA A 356 -15.96 13.41 -0.37
C ALA A 356 -16.68 14.68 -0.84
N GLU A 357 -16.68 15.74 -0.03
CA GLU A 357 -17.29 17.01 -0.41
C GLU A 357 -16.54 17.70 -1.55
N LEU A 358 -15.21 17.64 -1.60
CA LEU A 358 -14.42 18.11 -2.74
C LEU A 358 -14.88 17.45 -4.03
N LEU A 359 -15.03 16.11 -4.04
CA LEU A 359 -15.48 15.38 -5.23
C LEU A 359 -16.93 15.70 -5.62
N ARG A 360 -17.83 15.91 -4.66
CA ARG A 360 -19.24 16.30 -4.94
C ARG A 360 -19.35 17.69 -5.54
N ARG A 361 -18.42 18.59 -5.19
CA ARG A 361 -18.39 19.98 -5.68
C ARG A 361 -17.60 20.15 -6.97
N SER A 362 -16.81 19.16 -7.38
CA SER A 362 -16.04 19.22 -8.62
C SER A 362 -16.97 19.43 -9.82
N GLY A 363 -16.79 20.56 -10.51
CA GLY A 363 -17.49 20.87 -11.75
C GLY A 363 -17.00 20.00 -12.92
N PRO A 364 -17.80 19.82 -13.97
CA PRO A 364 -17.53 18.86 -15.04
C PRO A 364 -16.31 19.19 -15.92
N ASP A 365 -15.71 20.38 -15.77
CA ASP A 365 -14.52 20.83 -16.51
C ASP A 365 -13.70 21.92 -15.77
N PRO A 366 -12.39 21.76 -15.53
CA PRO A 366 -11.51 22.83 -15.05
C PRO A 366 -11.02 23.79 -16.16
N THR A 367 -11.27 23.51 -17.44
CA THR A 367 -10.75 24.34 -18.56
C THR A 367 -11.57 25.61 -18.87
N GLY A 368 -12.66 25.84 -18.16
CA GLY A 368 -13.50 27.03 -18.34
C GLY A 368 -13.34 28.08 -17.25
N ALA A 369 -12.34 28.97 -17.36
CA ALA A 369 -12.52 30.42 -17.14
C ALA A 369 -11.18 31.18 -17.06
N LEU A 370 -10.92 32.03 -18.05
CA LEU A 370 -10.40 33.39 -17.80
C LEU A 370 -10.99 34.33 -18.86
N SER A 371 -12.25 34.74 -18.68
CA SER A 371 -12.72 36.01 -19.24
C SER A 371 -12.95 36.99 -18.10
N GLN A 372 -12.00 37.90 -17.94
CA GLN A 372 -12.19 39.13 -17.18
C GLN A 372 -13.16 40.05 -17.93
N SER A 373 -14.27 40.41 -17.28
CA SER A 373 -15.03 41.66 -17.42
C SER A 373 -16.24 41.51 -16.52
N GLY A 374 -16.45 42.31 -15.47
CA GLY A 374 -16.62 43.76 -15.52
C GLY A 374 -18.05 44.04 -15.04
N ASP A 375 -18.19 44.93 -14.07
CA ASP A 375 -19.42 45.32 -13.37
C ASP A 375 -20.73 45.27 -14.18
N ALA A 376 -21.77 44.62 -13.62
CA ALA A 376 -23.16 45.08 -13.73
C ALA A 376 -24.10 44.36 -12.74
N ALA A 377 -24.64 45.19 -11.84
CA ALA A 377 -25.95 45.17 -11.17
C ALA A 377 -26.77 43.87 -11.05
N CYS A 378 -27.19 43.63 -9.81
CA CYS A 378 -28.23 42.70 -9.38
C CYS A 378 -29.54 42.91 -10.14
N ASP A 379 -30.02 41.88 -10.82
CA ASP A 379 -31.44 41.70 -11.11
C ASP A 379 -31.82 40.23 -10.96
N GLY A 380 -32.82 39.98 -10.11
CA GLY A 380 -33.22 38.66 -9.68
C GLY A 380 -33.88 37.85 -10.79
N ARG A 381 -33.27 36.71 -11.14
CA ARG A 381 -33.94 35.53 -11.71
C ARG A 381 -33.26 34.28 -11.18
N GLU A 382 -33.94 33.58 -10.27
CA GLU A 382 -33.63 32.21 -9.89
C GLU A 382 -33.84 31.30 -11.10
N GLY A 383 -32.76 31.06 -11.83
CA GLY A 383 -32.63 29.92 -12.73
C GLY A 383 -31.60 28.97 -12.13
N ALA A 384 -32.03 28.05 -11.27
CA ALA A 384 -31.20 26.97 -10.77
C ALA A 384 -30.89 25.99 -11.93
N GLY A 385 -29.93 26.35 -12.77
CA GLY A 385 -29.26 25.39 -13.65
C GLY A 385 -28.52 24.41 -12.76
N CYS A 386 -29.02 23.18 -12.67
CA CYS A 386 -28.39 22.09 -11.93
C CYS A 386 -26.99 21.85 -12.53
N ALA A 387 -25.95 22.40 -11.90
CA ALA A 387 -24.58 22.12 -12.29
C ALA A 387 -24.34 20.62 -12.07
N THR A 388 -24.20 19.86 -13.15
CA THR A 388 -23.94 18.43 -13.09
C THR A 388 -22.55 18.19 -12.52
N SER A 389 -22.49 17.58 -11.33
CA SER A 389 -21.23 17.17 -10.69
C SER A 389 -20.37 16.32 -11.64
N ALA A 390 -19.06 16.54 -11.62
CA ALA A 390 -18.10 15.71 -12.35
C ALA A 390 -18.07 14.26 -11.90
N PHE A 391 -18.47 14.02 -10.65
CA PHE A 391 -18.48 12.70 -10.04
C PHE A 391 -19.86 12.31 -9.53
N GLU A 392 -20.18 11.03 -9.67
CA GLU A 392 -21.36 10.37 -9.12
C GLU A 392 -20.94 9.27 -8.13
N ALA A 393 -21.91 8.78 -7.36
CA ALA A 393 -21.71 7.71 -6.37
C ALA A 393 -20.50 7.97 -5.44
N VAL A 394 -20.42 9.20 -4.91
CA VAL A 394 -19.38 9.60 -3.96
C VAL A 394 -19.65 8.96 -2.60
N GLU A 395 -18.81 8.03 -2.21
CA GLU A 395 -18.96 7.22 -1.00
C GLU A 395 -17.70 7.30 -0.13
N VAL A 396 -17.91 7.35 1.19
CA VAL A 396 -16.86 7.17 2.19
C VAL A 396 -16.96 5.75 2.71
N LEU A 397 -15.86 5.00 2.67
CA LEU A 397 -15.79 3.59 3.04
C LEU A 397 -14.94 3.39 4.28
N GLU A 398 -15.29 2.37 5.05
CA GLU A 398 -14.56 1.94 6.23
C GLU A 398 -13.39 1.00 5.87
N ASP A 399 -12.31 1.10 6.64
CA ASP A 399 -11.20 0.14 6.61
C ASP A 399 -11.53 -1.14 7.40
N CYS A 400 -10.55 -2.05 7.50
CA CYS A 400 -10.70 -3.31 8.24
C CYS A 400 -10.82 -3.14 9.77
N TYR A 401 -10.66 -1.92 10.28
CA TYR A 401 -10.82 -1.55 11.68
C TYR A 401 -12.10 -0.74 11.94
N GLY A 402 -12.94 -0.51 10.92
CA GLY A 402 -14.17 0.28 11.03
C GLY A 402 -13.95 1.79 10.96
N VAL A 403 -12.75 2.26 10.58
CA VAL A 403 -12.48 3.69 10.42
C VAL A 403 -12.88 4.12 9.01
N ARG A 404 -13.74 5.14 8.91
CA ARG A 404 -14.12 5.79 7.64
C ARG A 404 -12.89 6.45 7.01
N ARG A 405 -12.16 5.72 6.17
CA ARG A 405 -10.80 6.06 5.71
C ARG A 405 -10.69 6.31 4.22
N PHE A 406 -11.52 5.66 3.41
CA PHE A 406 -11.40 5.74 1.95
C PHE A 406 -12.52 6.57 1.36
N VAL A 407 -12.22 7.32 0.31
CA VAL A 407 -13.23 7.98 -0.50
C VAL A 407 -13.15 7.43 -1.91
N ARG A 408 -14.30 7.02 -2.45
CA ARG A 408 -14.42 6.63 -3.85
C ARG A 408 -15.50 7.42 -4.55
N ALA A 409 -15.34 7.59 -5.85
CA ALA A 409 -16.37 8.11 -6.73
C ALA A 409 -16.14 7.65 -8.17
N TYR A 410 -17.08 7.92 -9.05
CA TYR A 410 -17.00 7.57 -10.46
C TYR A 410 -17.23 8.79 -11.33
N ARG A 411 -16.48 8.91 -12.42
CA ARG A 411 -16.63 10.01 -13.37
C ARG A 411 -18.03 9.97 -13.98
N SER A 412 -18.82 11.01 -13.78
CA SER A 412 -20.14 11.14 -14.41
C SER A 412 -20.00 11.05 -15.93
N GLY A 413 -20.92 10.34 -16.59
CA GLY A 413 -21.04 10.40 -18.05
C GLY A 413 -21.44 11.81 -18.47
N GLY A 414 -20.66 12.44 -19.35
CA GLY A 414 -21.12 13.67 -20.01
C GLY A 414 -22.44 13.38 -20.72
N ALA A 415 -23.42 14.27 -20.53
CA ALA A 415 -24.69 14.21 -21.25
C ALA A 415 -24.49 14.36 -22.77
#